data_AF-A0A3L6DSD8-F1
#
_entry.id   AF-A0A3L6DSD8-F1
#
_cell.length_a   1.000
_cell.length_b   1.000
_cell.length_c   1.000
_cell.angle_alpha   90.00
_cell.angle_beta   90.00
_cell.angle_gamma   90.00
#
_symmetry.space_group_name_H-M   'P 1'
#
loop_
_entity.id
_entity.type
_entity.pdbx_description
1 polymer ?
#
loop_
_entity_poly.entity_id
_entity_poly.type
_entity_poly.pdbx_seq_one_letter_code
_entity_poly.pdbx_strand_id
1 'polypeptide(L)'
;MATAAPTSIKGFNCTSNCTYSCQAYALYHAGFVGVPLDLAAIGDLFAVSRFMVVHANNLSTTAAPANWQPLLMSLQCGCPLRSPSSYAPMQYQIGPRDTYWIVSTTKLHNLTQYQIVERMNPMLVPTDLDVGTMVTFPAFCQCPVTANNATALITYVMQPGDTYASVAAAFSVAYP
;
A
#
# COMPACT_ATOMS: atom_id res chain seq x y z
N MET A 1 -21.97 1.47 15.64
CA MET A 1 -22.41 1.03 14.29
C MET A 1 -21.17 0.61 13.54
N ALA A 2 -21.07 -0.63 13.06
CA ALA A 2 -19.99 -1.01 12.16
C ALA A 2 -20.23 -0.31 10.83
N THR A 3 -19.34 0.60 10.43
CA THR A 3 -19.32 1.15 9.08
C THR A 3 -19.16 -0.02 8.12
N ALA A 4 -20.11 -0.17 7.19
CA ALA A 4 -20.00 -1.16 6.13
C ALA A 4 -18.68 -0.93 5.38
N ALA A 5 -17.91 -2.00 5.18
CA ALA A 5 -16.68 -1.93 4.39
C ALA A 5 -17.02 -1.31 3.01
N PRO A 6 -16.22 -0.35 2.50
CA PRO A 6 -16.48 0.24 1.20
C PRO A 6 -16.55 -0.87 0.14
N THR A 7 -17.69 -0.94 -0.54
CA THR A 7 -18.03 -1.97 -1.54
C THR A 7 -17.16 -1.94 -2.79
N SER A 8 -16.35 -0.90 -2.98
CA SER A 8 -15.43 -0.82 -4.11
C SER A 8 -14.17 -1.64 -3.86
N ILE A 9 -14.30 -2.96 -4.07
CA ILE A 9 -13.17 -3.85 -4.37
C ILE A 9 -12.52 -3.52 -5.74
N LYS A 10 -13.09 -2.57 -6.48
CA LYS A 10 -12.74 -2.27 -7.89
C LYS A 10 -11.45 -1.46 -8.03
N GLY A 11 -10.88 -0.90 -6.96
CA GLY A 11 -9.67 -0.07 -7.07
C GLY A 11 -9.83 1.06 -8.09
N PHE A 12 -8.72 1.55 -8.64
CA PHE A 12 -8.71 2.53 -9.73
C PHE A 12 -8.83 1.82 -11.08
N ASN A 13 -9.64 2.31 -12.02
CA ASN A 13 -9.72 1.71 -13.34
C ASN A 13 -8.41 1.88 -14.12
N CYS A 14 -7.99 0.83 -14.80
CA CYS A 14 -6.95 0.91 -15.82
C CYS A 14 -7.45 1.74 -17.01
N THR A 15 -6.75 2.85 -17.30
CA THR A 15 -6.90 3.51 -18.60
C THR A 15 -6.00 2.80 -19.62
N SER A 16 -6.29 2.92 -20.92
CA SER A 16 -5.50 2.29 -21.99
C SER A 16 -4.00 2.65 -21.95
N ASN A 17 -3.63 3.74 -21.27
CA ASN A 17 -2.25 4.20 -21.11
C ASN A 17 -1.53 3.60 -19.88
N CYS A 18 -2.25 2.92 -18.98
CA CYS A 18 -1.72 2.30 -17.75
C CYS A 18 -1.13 0.89 -17.97
N THR A 19 -0.96 0.47 -19.23
CA THR A 19 -0.23 -0.77 -19.58
C THR A 19 1.24 -0.70 -19.16
N TYR A 20 1.81 0.50 -19.07
CA TYR A 20 3.15 0.72 -18.56
C TYR A 20 3.14 0.92 -17.06
N SER A 21 4.14 0.34 -16.39
CA SER A 21 4.33 0.60 -14.99
C SER A 21 4.88 2.01 -14.77
N CYS A 22 4.44 2.68 -13.71
CA CYS A 22 4.83 4.03 -13.34
C CYS A 22 5.24 4.06 -11.86
N GLN A 23 6.04 5.07 -11.52
CA GLN A 23 6.38 5.36 -10.13
C GLN A 23 5.17 5.97 -9.43
N ALA A 24 4.74 5.34 -8.35
CA ALA A 24 3.77 5.89 -7.42
C ALA A 24 4.30 5.74 -5.99
N TYR A 25 3.58 6.32 -5.05
CA TYR A 25 3.89 6.16 -3.64
C TYR A 25 2.65 5.83 -2.83
N ALA A 26 2.85 5.23 -1.66
CA ALA A 26 1.85 5.18 -0.60
C ALA A 26 2.40 5.87 0.64
N LEU A 27 1.55 6.62 1.35
CA LEU A 27 1.90 7.13 2.67
C LEU A 27 1.45 6.11 3.73
N TYR A 28 2.43 5.54 4.43
CA TYR A 28 2.26 4.49 5.44
C TYR A 28 2.68 5.01 6.82
N HIS A 29 1.97 4.66 7.88
CA HIS A 29 2.39 5.02 9.25
C HIS A 29 3.14 3.84 9.88
N ALA A 30 4.31 4.08 10.48
CA ALA A 30 5.05 3.03 11.16
C ALA A 30 4.42 2.65 12.52
N GLY A 31 4.72 1.45 13.02
CA GLY A 31 4.38 1.04 14.39
C GLY A 31 3.09 0.24 14.56
N PHE A 32 2.56 -0.33 13.48
CA PHE A 32 1.41 -1.22 13.56
C PHE A 32 1.76 -2.58 14.20
N VAL A 33 0.74 -3.18 14.82
CA VAL A 33 0.86 -4.48 15.48
C VAL A 33 1.29 -5.55 14.47
N GLY A 34 2.32 -6.31 14.82
CA GLY A 34 2.87 -7.37 13.97
C GLY A 34 3.91 -6.89 12.97
N VAL A 35 4.30 -5.62 13.00
CA VAL A 35 5.37 -5.04 12.18
C VAL A 35 6.39 -4.35 13.10
N PRO A 36 7.64 -4.83 13.17
CA PRO A 36 8.70 -4.17 13.94
C PRO A 36 8.92 -2.72 13.46
N LEU A 37 9.33 -1.83 14.38
CA LEU A 37 9.81 -0.48 14.05
C LEU A 37 11.24 -0.54 13.46
N ASP A 38 11.36 -1.23 12.33
CA ASP A 38 12.58 -1.35 11.54
C ASP A 38 12.27 -1.12 10.06
N LEU A 39 13.11 -0.33 9.39
CA LEU A 39 12.89 0.06 7.99
C LEU A 39 12.99 -1.11 7.01
N ALA A 40 13.74 -2.18 7.33
CA ALA A 40 13.77 -3.37 6.49
C ALA A 40 12.47 -4.17 6.64
N ALA A 41 12.03 -4.42 7.87
CA ALA A 41 10.76 -5.11 8.12
C ALA A 41 9.54 -4.37 7.53
N ILE A 42 9.55 -3.03 7.56
CA ILE A 42 8.53 -2.22 6.88
C ILE A 42 8.68 -2.33 5.37
N GLY A 43 9.91 -2.27 4.82
CA GLY A 43 10.16 -2.42 3.39
C GLY A 43 9.66 -3.76 2.83
N ASP A 44 9.82 -4.84 3.59
CA ASP A 44 9.38 -6.19 3.22
C ASP A 44 7.86 -6.28 3.02
N LEU A 45 7.04 -5.50 3.74
CA LEU A 45 5.59 -5.44 3.50
C LEU A 45 5.22 -4.93 2.11
N PHE A 46 6.08 -4.08 1.55
CA PHE A 46 5.87 -3.41 0.27
C PHE A 46 6.72 -4.01 -0.86
N ALA A 47 7.44 -5.10 -0.57
CA ALA A 47 8.43 -5.71 -1.46
C ALA A 47 9.48 -4.70 -1.97
N VAL A 48 9.91 -3.78 -1.11
CA VAL A 48 10.97 -2.80 -1.40
C VAL A 48 12.13 -2.94 -0.42
N SER A 49 13.32 -2.56 -0.85
CA SER A 49 14.50 -2.61 0.02
C SER A 49 14.49 -1.48 1.05
N ARG A 50 15.15 -1.69 2.18
CA ARG A 50 15.45 -0.63 3.18
C ARG A 50 15.98 0.64 2.52
N PHE A 51 16.86 0.51 1.52
CA PHE A 51 17.42 1.63 0.79
C PHE A 51 16.34 2.47 0.08
N MET A 52 15.35 1.83 -0.55
CA MET A 52 14.25 2.53 -1.22
C MET A 52 13.40 3.32 -0.21
N VAL A 53 13.14 2.75 0.97
CA VAL A 53 12.40 3.44 2.05
C VAL A 53 13.19 4.65 2.54
N VAL A 54 14.48 4.47 2.82
CA VAL A 54 15.37 5.53 3.33
C VAL A 54 15.47 6.68 2.31
N HIS A 55 15.68 6.37 1.04
CA HIS A 55 15.82 7.36 -0.02
C HIS A 55 14.51 8.13 -0.26
N ALA A 56 13.36 7.45 -0.31
CA ALA A 56 12.07 8.10 -0.49
C ALA A 56 11.69 9.04 0.66
N ASN A 57 12.26 8.84 1.86
CA ASN A 57 11.97 9.61 3.07
C ASN A 57 13.11 10.55 3.50
N ASN A 58 14.20 10.62 2.73
CA ASN A 58 15.41 11.38 3.09
C ASN A 58 15.92 11.07 4.51
N LEU A 59 15.91 9.78 4.88
CA LEU A 59 16.37 9.30 6.19
C LEU A 59 17.83 8.82 6.13
N SER A 60 18.41 8.53 7.30
CA SER A 60 19.64 7.74 7.38
C SER A 60 19.34 6.24 7.25
N THR A 61 20.26 5.47 6.70
CA THR A 61 20.16 4.00 6.67
C THR A 61 20.11 3.39 8.06
N THR A 62 20.61 4.07 9.09
CA THR A 62 20.57 3.64 10.50
C THR A 62 19.38 4.18 11.28
N ALA A 63 18.50 4.97 10.66
CA ALA A 63 17.34 5.52 11.33
C ALA A 63 16.37 4.40 11.76
N ALA A 64 15.80 4.54 12.97
CA ALA A 64 14.68 3.75 13.44
C ALA A 64 13.42 4.62 13.36
N PRO A 65 12.35 4.17 12.68
CA PRO A 65 11.12 4.94 12.60
C PRO A 65 10.46 5.03 13.97
N ALA A 66 9.90 6.18 14.29
CA ALA A 66 9.07 6.34 15.49
C ALA A 66 7.68 5.72 15.27
N ASN A 67 7.00 5.38 16.36
CA ASN A 67 5.60 4.98 16.30
C ASN A 67 4.75 6.09 15.66
N TRP A 68 3.85 5.72 14.75
CA TRP A 68 3.06 6.64 13.93
C TRP A 68 3.84 7.56 12.99
N GLN A 69 5.13 7.35 12.77
CA GLN A 69 5.89 8.14 11.80
C GLN A 69 5.37 7.88 10.38
N PRO A 70 4.98 8.93 9.62
CA PRO A 70 4.63 8.77 8.21
C PRO A 70 5.88 8.45 7.39
N LEU A 71 5.76 7.43 6.55
CA LEU A 71 6.79 6.95 5.63
C LEU A 71 6.20 6.87 4.23
N LEU A 72 6.89 7.46 3.28
CA LEU A 72 6.61 7.35 1.87
C LEU A 72 7.19 6.02 1.35
N MET A 73 6.30 5.14 0.90
CA MET A 73 6.65 3.83 0.36
C MET A 73 6.61 3.89 -1.16
N SER A 74 7.73 3.59 -1.80
CA SER A 74 7.84 3.49 -3.25
C SER A 74 7.01 2.33 -3.77
N LEU A 75 6.17 2.57 -4.77
CA LEU A 75 5.34 1.55 -5.41
C LEU A 75 5.54 1.57 -6.92
N GLN A 76 5.67 0.39 -7.52
CA GLN A 76 5.63 0.23 -8.97
C GLN A 76 4.18 0.00 -9.40
N CYS A 77 3.47 1.08 -9.71
CA CYS A 77 2.06 1.03 -10.06
C CYS A 77 1.85 0.64 -11.52
N GLY A 78 0.80 -0.09 -11.84
CA GLY A 78 0.44 -0.37 -13.23
C GLY A 78 -0.85 -1.15 -13.34
N CYS A 79 -1.02 -1.85 -14.46
CA CYS A 79 -2.13 -2.77 -14.72
C CYS A 79 -1.63 -4.19 -15.00
N PRO A 80 -1.16 -4.92 -13.96
CA PRO A 80 -0.65 -6.27 -14.16
C PRO A 80 -1.74 -7.18 -14.75
N LEU A 81 -1.33 -8.12 -15.62
CA LEU A 81 -2.19 -9.16 -16.19
C LEU A 81 -3.43 -8.66 -16.95
N ARG A 82 -3.42 -7.43 -17.51
CA ARG A 82 -4.60 -6.78 -18.11
C ARG A 82 -5.79 -6.73 -17.15
N SER A 83 -5.51 -6.60 -15.85
CA SER A 83 -6.53 -6.33 -14.85
C SER A 83 -7.33 -5.08 -15.23
N PRO A 84 -8.65 -5.04 -14.96
CA PRO A 84 -9.44 -3.81 -15.09
C PRO A 84 -9.01 -2.73 -14.09
N SER A 85 -8.26 -3.11 -13.06
CA SER A 85 -7.87 -2.25 -11.94
C SER A 85 -6.37 -2.03 -11.86
N SER A 86 -5.94 -0.81 -11.56
CA SER A 86 -4.54 -0.41 -11.36
C SER A 86 -4.12 -0.61 -9.90
N TYR A 87 -2.97 -1.26 -9.73
CA TYR A 87 -2.38 -1.57 -8.43
C TYR A 87 -0.88 -1.88 -8.56
N ALA A 88 -0.18 -1.88 -7.44
CA ALA A 88 1.19 -2.35 -7.29
C ALA A 88 1.17 -3.72 -6.59
N PRO A 89 1.65 -4.80 -7.24
CA PRO A 89 1.73 -6.11 -6.59
C PRO A 89 2.88 -6.14 -5.58
N MET A 90 2.56 -6.36 -4.31
CA MET A 90 3.55 -6.49 -3.23
C MET A 90 3.62 -7.95 -2.81
N GLN A 91 4.79 -8.57 -2.94
CA GLN A 91 5.01 -9.93 -2.49
C GLN A 91 5.37 -9.92 -1.00
N TYR A 92 4.55 -10.58 -0.19
CA TYR A 92 4.75 -10.69 1.25
C TYR A 92 4.82 -12.16 1.66
N GLN A 93 5.77 -12.47 2.55
CA GLN A 93 5.90 -13.80 3.14
C GLN A 93 5.03 -13.92 4.38
N ILE A 94 4.07 -14.85 4.37
CA ILE A 94 3.16 -15.11 5.48
C ILE A 94 3.95 -15.55 6.73
N GLY A 95 3.77 -14.79 7.81
CA GLY A 95 4.30 -15.14 9.13
C GLY A 95 3.32 -15.97 9.96
N PRO A 96 3.73 -16.39 11.17
CA PRO A 96 2.84 -17.09 12.10
C PRO A 96 1.59 -16.27 12.41
N ARG A 97 0.42 -16.91 12.34
CA ARG A 97 -0.90 -16.33 12.62
C ARG A 97 -1.36 -15.24 11.65
N ASP A 98 -0.64 -15.04 10.55
CA ASP A 98 -1.09 -14.13 9.52
C ASP A 98 -2.30 -14.70 8.78
N THR A 99 -3.20 -13.80 8.41
CA THR A 99 -4.34 -14.07 7.53
C THR A 99 -4.41 -12.94 6.52
N TYR A 100 -5.09 -13.15 5.40
CA TYR A 100 -5.31 -12.07 4.43
C TYR A 100 -5.97 -10.86 5.07
N TRP A 101 -6.88 -11.07 6.03
CA TRP A 101 -7.47 -10.00 6.84
C TRP A 101 -6.40 -9.25 7.65
N ILE A 102 -5.66 -9.93 8.53
CA ILE A 102 -4.69 -9.28 9.44
C ILE A 102 -3.61 -8.52 8.67
N VAL A 103 -3.08 -9.10 7.59
CA VAL A 103 -2.05 -8.42 6.80
C VAL A 103 -2.63 -7.20 6.10
N SER A 104 -3.82 -7.30 5.49
CA SER A 104 -4.44 -6.18 4.77
C SER A 104 -4.89 -5.04 5.71
N THR A 105 -5.55 -5.37 6.81
CA THR A 105 -6.19 -4.38 7.69
C THR A 105 -5.27 -3.86 8.79
N THR A 106 -4.37 -4.69 9.30
CA THR A 106 -3.52 -4.35 10.45
C THR A 106 -2.11 -4.00 10.02
N LYS A 107 -1.42 -4.86 9.25
CA LYS A 107 -0.03 -4.60 8.85
C LYS A 107 0.09 -3.56 7.74
N LEU A 108 -0.79 -3.64 6.73
CA LEU A 108 -0.87 -2.69 5.62
C LEU A 108 -1.87 -1.55 5.89
N HIS A 109 -2.52 -1.53 7.05
CA HIS A 109 -3.42 -0.47 7.50
C HIS A 109 -4.49 -0.06 6.48
N ASN A 110 -5.16 -1.05 5.89
CA ASN A 110 -6.20 -0.86 4.87
C ASN A 110 -5.73 -0.23 3.55
N LEU A 111 -4.43 -0.24 3.25
CA LEU A 111 -3.92 0.08 1.91
C LEU A 111 -4.41 -0.90 0.84
N THR A 112 -4.84 -2.10 1.28
CA THR A 112 -5.50 -3.11 0.46
C THR A 112 -6.64 -3.75 1.23
N GLN A 113 -7.42 -4.59 0.55
CA GLN A 113 -8.54 -5.33 1.11
C GLN A 113 -8.34 -6.82 0.90
N TYR A 114 -8.69 -7.64 1.89
CA TYR A 114 -8.48 -9.08 1.80
C TYR A 114 -9.25 -9.73 0.62
N GLN A 115 -10.41 -9.20 0.23
CA GLN A 115 -11.19 -9.74 -0.89
C GLN A 115 -10.45 -9.64 -2.23
N ILE A 116 -9.66 -8.59 -2.44
CA ILE A 116 -8.83 -8.49 -3.66
C ILE A 116 -7.59 -9.38 -3.53
N VAL A 117 -7.05 -9.59 -2.33
CA VAL A 117 -5.96 -10.55 -2.08
C VAL A 117 -6.40 -11.96 -2.46
N GLU A 118 -7.62 -12.38 -2.08
CA GLU A 118 -8.17 -13.70 -2.49
C GLU A 118 -8.25 -13.84 -4.01
N ARG A 119 -8.76 -12.82 -4.70
CA ARG A 119 -8.84 -12.82 -6.17
C ARG A 119 -7.47 -12.87 -6.83
N MET A 120 -6.48 -12.19 -6.24
CA MET A 120 -5.11 -12.10 -6.75
C MET A 120 -4.30 -13.37 -6.52
N ASN A 121 -4.72 -14.23 -5.60
CA ASN A 121 -4.03 -15.47 -5.25
C ASN A 121 -4.97 -16.68 -5.42
N PRO A 122 -5.51 -16.95 -6.63
CA PRO A 122 -6.54 -17.96 -6.85
C PRO A 122 -6.09 -19.41 -6.60
N MET A 123 -4.77 -19.64 -6.50
CA MET A 123 -4.18 -20.95 -6.22
C MET A 123 -3.95 -21.20 -4.72
N LEU A 124 -4.17 -20.19 -3.88
CA LEU A 124 -3.98 -20.28 -2.44
C LEU A 124 -5.34 -20.34 -1.74
N VAL A 125 -5.40 -21.11 -0.66
CA VAL A 125 -6.59 -21.21 0.19
C VAL A 125 -6.37 -20.30 1.40
N PRO A 126 -7.18 -19.25 1.61
CA PRO A 126 -6.93 -18.24 2.66
C PRO A 126 -6.89 -18.80 4.09
N THR A 127 -7.55 -19.93 4.32
CA THR A 127 -7.62 -20.63 5.62
C THR A 127 -6.57 -21.71 5.80
N ASP A 128 -5.78 -21.99 4.76
CA ASP A 128 -4.75 -23.05 4.73
C ASP A 128 -3.47 -22.46 4.13
N LEU A 129 -2.80 -21.64 4.94
CA LEU A 129 -1.55 -20.96 4.58
C LEU A 129 -0.44 -21.44 5.51
N ASP A 130 0.61 -22.00 4.92
CA ASP A 130 1.83 -22.33 5.63
C ASP A 130 2.64 -21.07 5.95
N VAL A 131 3.36 -21.10 7.08
CA VAL A 131 4.36 -20.07 7.38
C VAL A 131 5.43 -20.12 6.29
N GLY A 132 5.70 -18.98 5.68
CA GLY A 132 6.65 -18.86 4.58
C GLY A 132 6.00 -18.82 3.19
N THR A 133 4.69 -19.06 3.07
CA THR A 133 3.97 -18.92 1.80
C THR A 133 4.05 -17.47 1.28
N MET A 134 4.41 -17.31 0.01
CA MET A 134 4.41 -15.99 -0.64
C MET A 134 3.00 -15.66 -1.13
N VAL A 135 2.50 -14.50 -0.72
CA VAL A 135 1.16 -14.00 -1.08
C VAL A 135 1.31 -12.62 -1.70
N THR A 136 0.62 -12.40 -2.82
CA THR A 136 0.58 -11.10 -3.48
C THR A 136 -0.52 -10.21 -2.89
N PHE A 137 -0.12 -9.12 -2.23
CA PHE A 137 -1.02 -8.08 -1.74
C PHE A 137 -1.03 -6.90 -2.72
N PRO A 138 -2.17 -6.57 -3.35
CA PRO A 138 -2.24 -5.45 -4.29
C PRO A 138 -2.46 -4.13 -3.55
N ALA A 139 -1.49 -3.22 -3.55
CA ALA A 139 -1.73 -1.84 -3.12
C ALA A 139 -2.40 -1.06 -4.24
N PHE A 140 -3.60 -0.53 -4.00
CA PHE A 140 -4.27 0.32 -4.99
C PHE A 140 -3.44 1.58 -5.22
N CYS A 141 -3.27 1.95 -6.48
CA CYS A 141 -2.52 3.12 -6.90
C CYS A 141 -2.96 3.54 -8.30
N GLN A 142 -2.53 4.72 -8.74
CA GLN A 142 -2.82 5.22 -10.07
C GLN A 142 -1.60 5.93 -10.66
N CYS A 143 -1.45 5.86 -11.98
CA CYS A 143 -0.46 6.64 -12.71
C CYS A 143 -0.98 8.04 -13.03
N PRO A 144 -0.14 9.09 -12.93
CA PRO A 144 -0.53 10.41 -13.40
C PRO A 144 -0.80 10.37 -14.91
N VAL A 145 -1.85 11.06 -15.35
CA VAL A 145 -2.08 11.35 -16.78
C VAL A 145 -1.40 12.66 -17.14
N THR A 146 -1.08 12.89 -18.43
CA THR A 146 -0.38 14.09 -18.91
C THR A 146 -1.03 15.40 -18.44
N ALA A 147 -2.35 15.43 -18.29
CA ALA A 147 -3.09 16.59 -17.78
C ALA A 147 -2.80 16.95 -16.31
N ASN A 148 -2.25 16.02 -15.51
CA ASN A 148 -2.03 16.23 -14.07
C ASN A 148 -0.77 17.06 -13.77
N ASN A 149 0.15 17.26 -14.73
CA ASN A 149 1.47 17.86 -14.51
C ASN A 149 2.21 17.31 -13.28
N ALA A 150 1.92 16.06 -12.90
CA ALA A 150 2.44 15.39 -11.72
C ALA A 150 3.38 14.27 -12.14
N THR A 151 4.51 14.13 -11.44
CA THR A 151 5.51 13.07 -11.69
C THR A 151 5.11 11.74 -11.06
N ALA A 152 4.37 11.79 -9.95
CA ALA A 152 3.86 10.61 -9.25
C ALA A 152 2.57 10.98 -8.50
N LEU A 153 1.79 9.95 -8.14
CA LEU A 153 0.64 10.08 -7.24
C LEU A 153 0.93 9.34 -5.93
N ILE A 154 0.36 9.86 -4.85
CA ILE A 154 0.48 9.29 -3.50
C ILE A 154 -0.87 8.73 -3.10
N THR A 155 -0.90 7.45 -2.71
CA THR A 155 -2.07 6.82 -2.10
C THR A 155 -2.02 7.01 -0.59
N TYR A 156 -3.12 7.51 -0.03
CA TYR A 156 -3.26 7.74 1.40
C TYR A 156 -4.55 7.08 1.91
N VAL A 157 -4.44 6.37 3.03
CA VAL A 157 -5.60 5.85 3.75
C VAL A 157 -6.01 6.87 4.80
N MET A 158 -7.24 7.37 4.70
CA MET A 158 -7.82 8.29 5.68
C MET A 158 -7.79 7.67 7.08
N GLN A 159 -7.34 8.46 8.05
CA GLN A 159 -7.29 8.12 9.47
C GLN A 159 -8.51 8.65 10.22
N PRO A 160 -8.88 8.06 11.38
CA PRO A 160 -9.90 8.61 12.23
C PRO A 160 -9.59 10.05 12.63
N GLY A 161 -10.51 10.98 12.34
CA GLY A 161 -10.35 12.41 12.61
C GLY A 161 -9.79 13.23 11.45
N ASP A 162 -9.36 12.58 10.36
CA ASP A 162 -8.97 13.31 9.15
C ASP A 162 -10.14 14.05 8.53
N THR A 163 -9.82 15.21 7.98
CA THR A 163 -10.67 15.99 7.08
C THR A 163 -9.90 16.19 5.77
N TYR A 164 -10.59 16.46 4.67
CA TYR A 164 -9.90 16.78 3.42
C TYR A 164 -8.93 17.97 3.58
N ALA A 165 -9.29 18.95 4.40
CA ALA A 165 -8.44 20.09 4.71
C ALA A 165 -7.18 19.70 5.51
N SER A 166 -7.28 18.83 6.52
CA SER A 166 -6.12 18.39 7.30
C SER A 166 -5.15 17.54 6.47
N VAL A 167 -5.68 16.69 5.59
CA VAL A 167 -4.88 15.90 4.66
C VAL A 167 -4.19 16.81 3.65
N ALA A 168 -4.92 17.76 3.05
CA ALA A 168 -4.34 18.72 2.12
C ALA A 168 -3.22 19.55 2.78
N ALA A 169 -3.43 20.02 4.01
CA ALA A 169 -2.41 20.71 4.79
C ALA A 169 -1.18 19.82 5.06
N ALA A 170 -1.36 18.54 5.40
CA ALA A 170 -0.26 17.60 5.62
C ALA A 170 0.60 17.40 4.36
N PHE A 171 -0.03 17.43 3.18
CA PHE A 171 0.67 17.37 1.89
C PHE A 171 1.06 18.75 1.33
N SER A 172 0.81 19.84 2.08
CA SER A 172 1.06 21.22 1.63
C SER A 172 0.41 21.58 0.29
N VAL A 173 -0.78 21.03 0.04
CA VAL A 173 -1.61 21.33 -1.14
C VAL A 173 -2.83 22.15 -0.73
N ALA A 174 -3.31 23.00 -1.63
CA ALA A 174 -4.52 23.77 -1.40
C ALA A 174 -5.76 22.87 -1.54
N TYR A 175 -6.67 22.91 -0.56
CA TYR A 175 -8.00 22.33 -0.66
C TYR A 175 -9.00 23.47 -0.98
N PRO A 176 -9.81 23.36 -2.05
CA PRO A 176 -10.76 24.40 -2.45
C PRO A 176 -11.92 24.57 -1.47
#